data_AF-A0A962ML42-F1
#
_entry.id   AF-A0A962ML42-F1
#
_cell.length_a   1.000
_cell.length_b   1.000
_cell.length_c   1.000
_cell.angle_alpha   90.00
_cell.angle_beta   90.00
_cell.angle_gamma   90.00
#
_symmetry.space_group_name_H-M   'P 1'
#
loop_
_entity.id
_entity.type
_entity.pdbx_description
1 polymer ?
#
loop_
_entity_poly.entity_id
_entity_poly.type
_entity_poly.pdbx_seq_one_letter_code
_entity_poly.pdbx_strand_id
1 'polypeptide(L)'
;MNDEPPYPQDPPGEEPQTSSGSEALNTKVYHSEIDPKLKTKALEQMCTAIKGNGLKNEDVDITEYEGETLEFLAITEMKLDTKLSTKRQAGKITGPMLVVNAGAFQEAVNKETYKITHSLDVVERIRDAVLERPDKGLCLKNTLIKLPFLHKDFVAHEPCNACGAKGKIKCQRCHGKGREPCPRCQARGSETCPTCGGRQYILGPNNQNQQCMRCNGTGRIGCTQCHESREVQCAMCKAVGTMQCKQCNGHAWNSVLCRAEINPIAHYQIDRKTIPPQALEKLDLLGSDIQHHSNIQVIHRHKELEQERNDISIPYHIKVPMAHVTFMLKEKLEVPVFLFGTQAKLYDMPPFLEKITGPGIKALKAAAMGQGDAASLIQKAGRYRTLREILLATSKLGPKKALIVIKEKNPIGLSEDAARKLVLMAYKAIGFLGKKPRQISIALGLLIAAGLGAFYWYIGKAALLPYLPHTNNIALLTDGIASLTALGAGYVTAKTYLKRAMQKSLESLFSK
;
A
#
# COMPACT_ATOMS: atom_id res chain seq x y z
N MET A 1 -28.94 54.91 -24.33
CA MET A 1 -30.13 54.09 -24.59
C MET A 1 -29.65 52.72 -24.98
N ASN A 2 -29.60 51.82 -24.00
CA ASN A 2 -29.50 50.37 -24.14
C ASN A 2 -29.83 49.84 -22.74
N ASP A 3 -31.13 49.67 -22.52
CA ASP A 3 -31.70 49.08 -21.31
C ASP A 3 -31.55 47.56 -21.39
N GLU A 4 -30.68 47.00 -20.56
CA GLU A 4 -30.70 45.57 -20.23
C GLU A 4 -31.58 45.36 -18.98
N PRO A 5 -32.50 44.37 -18.97
CA PRO A 5 -33.37 44.11 -17.85
C PRO A 5 -32.62 43.40 -16.70
N PRO A 6 -33.00 43.63 -15.43
CA PRO A 6 -32.37 42.94 -14.31
C PRO A 6 -32.84 41.47 -14.25
N TYR A 7 -31.88 40.57 -14.03
CA TYR A 7 -32.11 39.16 -13.75
C TYR A 7 -32.98 38.96 -12.50
N PRO A 8 -33.87 37.94 -12.47
CA PRO A 8 -34.62 37.59 -11.27
C PRO A 8 -33.67 37.03 -10.20
N GLN A 9 -33.79 37.52 -8.97
CA GLN A 9 -33.16 36.90 -7.81
C GLN A 9 -33.99 35.68 -7.39
N ASP A 10 -33.40 34.49 -7.48
CA ASP A 10 -33.96 33.28 -6.90
C ASP A 10 -34.03 33.41 -5.36
N PRO A 11 -35.12 32.97 -4.71
CA PRO A 11 -35.21 32.96 -3.26
C PRO A 11 -34.16 31.99 -2.67
N PRO A 12 -33.64 32.24 -1.46
CA PRO A 12 -32.67 31.36 -0.83
C PRO A 12 -33.29 29.97 -0.67
N GLY A 13 -32.73 29.00 -1.38
CA GLY A 13 -33.13 27.61 -1.30
C GLY A 13 -32.98 27.11 0.13
N GLU A 14 -34.11 26.65 0.68
CA GLU A 14 -34.16 25.89 1.92
C GLU A 14 -33.17 24.72 1.83
N GLU A 15 -32.20 24.71 2.73
CA GLU A 15 -31.33 23.56 2.95
C GLU A 15 -32.20 22.32 3.20
N PRO A 16 -31.88 21.16 2.58
CA PRO A 16 -32.61 19.95 2.85
C PRO A 16 -32.38 19.59 4.33
N GLN A 17 -33.46 19.70 5.10
CA GLN A 17 -33.55 19.24 6.47
C GLN A 17 -33.01 17.82 6.55
N THR A 18 -31.82 17.70 7.14
CA THR A 18 -31.24 16.43 7.55
C THR A 18 -32.19 15.84 8.58
N SER A 19 -33.01 14.88 8.13
CA SER A 19 -33.92 14.15 8.99
C SER A 19 -33.11 13.49 10.10
N SER A 20 -33.31 14.05 11.29
CA SER A 20 -32.97 13.54 12.61
C SER A 20 -33.14 12.04 12.72
N GLY A 21 -32.05 11.35 13.05
CA GLY A 21 -32.04 9.93 13.33
C GLY A 21 -30.70 9.41 13.86
N SER A 22 -29.86 10.27 14.46
CA SER A 22 -28.83 9.81 15.39
C SER A 22 -29.24 10.33 16.75
N GLU A 23 -29.82 9.47 17.58
CA GLU A 23 -29.72 9.69 19.03
C GLU A 23 -28.24 9.87 19.30
N ALA A 24 -27.82 11.11 19.54
CA ALA A 24 -26.49 11.41 20.00
C ALA A 24 -26.25 10.47 21.19
N LEU A 25 -25.25 9.59 21.08
CA LEU A 25 -24.87 8.81 22.24
C LEU A 25 -24.69 9.80 23.38
N ASN A 26 -25.49 9.64 24.43
CA ASN A 26 -25.24 10.30 25.71
C ASN A 26 -24.01 9.62 26.31
N THR A 27 -22.86 9.84 25.67
CA THR A 27 -21.56 9.27 26.00
C THR A 27 -21.02 10.04 27.18
N LYS A 28 -21.57 9.75 28.36
CA LYS A 28 -20.94 10.13 29.61
C LYS A 28 -19.56 9.48 29.65
N VAL A 29 -18.54 10.31 29.83
CA VAL A 29 -17.21 9.83 30.22
C VAL A 29 -17.29 9.56 31.71
N TYR A 30 -16.93 8.33 32.09
CA TYR A 30 -16.83 7.95 33.47
C TYR A 30 -15.36 7.96 33.87
N HIS A 31 -15.14 8.38 35.11
CA HIS A 31 -13.84 8.45 35.72
C HIS A 31 -13.82 7.41 36.82
N SER A 32 -12.95 6.42 36.71
CA SER A 32 -12.77 5.38 37.73
C SER A 32 -11.36 5.46 38.33
N GLU A 33 -11.19 4.85 39.51
CA GLU A 33 -9.89 4.84 40.18
C GLU A 33 -8.82 4.19 39.29
N ILE A 34 -7.63 4.79 39.27
CA ILE A 34 -6.50 4.27 38.53
C ILE A 34 -5.89 3.06 39.24
N ASP A 35 -5.49 2.02 38.48
CA ASP A 35 -4.83 0.85 39.05
C ASP A 35 -3.50 1.27 39.74
N PRO A 36 -3.35 1.04 41.06
CA PRO A 36 -2.15 1.44 41.80
C PRO A 36 -0.87 0.79 41.27
N LYS A 37 -0.95 -0.34 40.55
CA LYS A 37 0.21 -0.97 39.91
C LYS A 37 0.86 -0.09 38.84
N LEU A 38 0.12 0.84 38.24
CA LEU A 38 0.66 1.76 37.23
C LEU A 38 1.66 2.74 37.83
N LYS A 39 1.49 3.14 39.09
CA LYS A 39 2.46 3.96 39.83
C LYS A 39 3.81 3.24 39.93
N THR A 40 3.81 1.96 40.27
CA THR A 40 5.04 1.14 40.34
C THR A 40 5.71 0.99 38.98
N LYS A 41 4.93 0.70 37.91
CA LYS A 41 5.47 0.62 36.54
C LYS A 41 6.09 1.93 36.07
N ALA A 42 5.49 3.07 36.42
CA ALA A 42 6.02 4.39 36.11
C ALA A 42 7.37 4.62 36.81
N LEU A 43 7.47 4.25 38.09
CA LEU A 43 8.71 4.30 38.85
C LEU A 43 9.80 3.40 38.24
N GLU A 44 9.46 2.17 37.85
CA GLU A 44 10.39 1.25 37.19
C GLU A 44 10.95 1.80 35.87
N GLN A 45 10.11 2.44 35.05
CA GLN A 45 10.53 3.10 33.82
C GLN A 45 11.48 4.27 34.10
N MET A 46 11.17 5.11 35.09
CA MET A 46 12.04 6.22 35.49
C MET A 46 13.39 5.70 36.02
N CYS A 47 13.37 4.71 36.92
CA CYS A 47 14.57 4.03 37.43
C CYS A 47 15.41 3.42 36.30
N THR A 48 14.77 2.87 35.27
CA THR A 48 15.47 2.33 34.09
C THR A 48 16.17 3.43 33.29
N ALA A 49 15.54 4.59 33.14
CA ALA A 49 16.10 5.74 32.43
C ALA A 49 17.31 6.36 33.17
N ILE A 50 17.27 6.42 34.50
CA ILE A 50 18.40 6.94 35.30
C ILE A 50 19.52 5.91 35.52
N LYS A 51 19.26 4.61 35.32
CA LYS A 51 20.21 3.54 35.62
C LYS A 51 21.54 3.73 34.89
N GLY A 52 22.60 3.94 35.68
CA GLY A 52 23.96 4.18 35.17
C GLY A 52 24.23 5.63 34.76
N ASN A 53 23.34 6.58 35.06
CA ASN A 53 23.52 8.01 34.83
C ASN A 53 23.82 8.80 36.11
N GLY A 54 24.37 8.14 37.14
CA GLY A 54 24.85 8.79 38.37
C GLY A 54 23.80 8.99 39.46
N LEU A 55 22.60 8.43 39.28
CA LEU A 55 21.55 8.30 40.28
C LEU A 55 21.31 6.82 40.60
N LYS A 56 20.92 6.54 41.84
CA LYS A 56 20.41 5.24 42.31
C LYS A 56 18.88 5.25 42.30
N ASN A 57 18.27 4.07 42.43
CA ASN A 57 16.81 3.95 42.52
C ASN A 57 16.24 4.67 43.76
N GLU A 58 17.01 4.69 44.86
CA GLU A 58 16.69 5.43 46.09
C GLU A 58 16.69 6.96 45.90
N ASP A 59 17.30 7.47 44.83
CA ASP A 59 17.33 8.91 44.54
C ASP A 59 16.08 9.39 43.79
N VAL A 60 15.06 8.54 43.61
CA VAL A 60 13.85 8.80 42.82
C VAL A 60 12.61 8.55 43.66
N ASP A 61 11.89 9.64 43.94
CA ASP A 61 10.60 9.58 44.62
C ASP A 61 9.47 10.10 43.73
N ILE A 62 8.25 9.66 44.01
CA ILE A 62 7.04 10.22 43.42
C ILE A 62 6.42 11.14 44.47
N THR A 63 6.40 12.44 44.18
CA THR A 63 5.84 13.46 45.08
C THR A 63 4.38 13.72 44.81
N GLU A 64 3.96 13.57 43.55
CA GLU A 64 2.58 13.78 43.11
C GLU A 64 2.17 12.64 42.17
N TYR A 65 0.97 12.12 42.38
CA TYR A 65 0.38 11.09 41.53
C TYR A 65 -1.13 11.29 41.51
N GLU A 66 -1.60 12.04 40.52
CA GLU A 66 -3.02 12.33 40.32
C GLU A 66 -3.45 11.67 39.02
N GLY A 67 -4.29 10.63 39.10
CA GLY A 67 -4.64 9.84 37.94
C GLY A 67 -6.00 9.18 38.06
N GLU A 68 -6.54 8.85 36.90
CA GLU A 68 -7.86 8.27 36.74
C GLU A 68 -7.87 7.34 35.52
N THR A 69 -8.85 6.45 35.47
CA THR A 69 -9.16 5.67 34.29
C THR A 69 -10.32 6.32 33.57
N LEU A 70 -10.06 6.82 32.37
CA LEU A 70 -11.10 7.33 31.47
C LEU A 70 -11.85 6.16 30.85
N GLU A 71 -13.16 6.14 31.04
CA GLU A 71 -14.07 5.18 30.42
C GLU A 71 -15.01 5.91 29.48
N PHE A 72 -15.00 5.56 28.20
CA PHE A 72 -15.85 6.17 27.19
C PHE A 72 -16.31 5.17 26.15
N LEU A 73 -17.39 5.52 25.43
CA LEU A 73 -17.86 4.72 24.31
C LEU A 73 -17.32 5.28 23.00
N ALA A 74 -16.95 4.37 22.11
CA ALA A 74 -16.61 4.66 20.73
C ALA A 74 -17.48 3.81 19.81
N ILE A 75 -17.72 4.25 18.58
CA ILE A 75 -18.49 3.47 17.61
C ILE A 75 -17.80 3.49 16.27
N THR A 76 -17.69 2.32 15.65
CA THR A 76 -17.42 2.22 14.21
C THR A 76 -18.74 1.96 13.50
N GLU A 77 -19.23 2.99 12.82
CA GLU A 77 -20.41 2.91 11.98
C GLU A 77 -20.04 2.44 10.58
N MET A 78 -20.89 1.62 9.98
CA MET A 78 -20.68 1.07 8.64
C MET A 78 -21.92 1.34 7.78
N LYS A 79 -21.70 2.00 6.66
CA LYS A 79 -22.71 2.19 5.61
C LYS A 79 -22.37 1.31 4.43
N LEU A 80 -23.34 0.55 3.94
CA LEU A 80 -23.13 -0.33 2.79
C LEU A 80 -23.07 0.50 1.50
N ASP A 81 -21.97 0.33 0.77
CA ASP A 81 -21.77 0.85 -0.58
C ASP A 81 -21.82 -0.31 -1.58
N THR A 82 -22.43 -0.06 -2.75
CA THR A 82 -22.68 -1.11 -3.74
C THR A 82 -22.01 -0.77 -5.06
N LYS A 83 -21.14 -1.66 -5.53
CA LYS A 83 -20.51 -1.57 -6.85
C LYS A 83 -21.13 -2.57 -7.80
N LEU A 84 -21.66 -2.08 -8.92
CA LEU A 84 -22.28 -2.92 -9.95
C LEU A 84 -21.32 -3.17 -11.11
N SER A 85 -21.32 -4.41 -11.61
CA SER A 85 -20.60 -4.78 -12.84
C SER A 85 -21.52 -5.59 -13.75
N THR A 86 -21.65 -5.14 -15.00
CA THR A 86 -22.58 -5.74 -15.96
C THR A 86 -21.86 -6.38 -17.14
N LYS A 87 -22.31 -7.55 -17.57
CA LYS A 87 -21.85 -8.22 -18.80
C LYS A 87 -23.01 -8.82 -19.59
N ARG A 88 -22.90 -8.83 -20.91
CA ARG A 88 -23.91 -9.43 -21.80
C ARG A 88 -23.40 -10.76 -22.34
N GLN A 89 -24.27 -11.77 -22.36
CA GLN A 89 -23.98 -13.11 -22.90
C GLN A 89 -25.15 -13.61 -23.75
N ALA A 90 -24.85 -14.41 -24.76
CA ALA A 90 -25.87 -15.00 -25.62
C ALA A 90 -26.59 -16.14 -24.89
N GLY A 91 -27.89 -16.27 -25.13
CA GLY A 91 -28.76 -17.26 -24.49
C GLY A 91 -29.34 -16.81 -23.16
N LYS A 92 -30.13 -17.70 -22.56
CA LYS A 92 -30.74 -17.52 -21.23
C LYS A 92 -29.90 -18.24 -20.19
N ILE A 93 -29.04 -17.49 -19.52
CA ILE A 93 -28.25 -17.99 -18.39
C ILE A 93 -29.16 -18.15 -17.17
N THR A 94 -29.02 -19.28 -16.49
CA THR A 94 -29.72 -19.65 -15.25
C THR A 94 -28.74 -19.65 -14.06
N GLY A 95 -29.26 -19.57 -12.83
CA GLY A 95 -28.46 -19.53 -11.60
C GLY A 95 -28.58 -18.19 -10.85
N PRO A 96 -28.17 -17.05 -11.44
CA PRO A 96 -28.36 -15.73 -10.85
C PRO A 96 -29.84 -15.37 -10.64
N MET A 97 -30.11 -14.42 -9.75
CA MET A 97 -31.46 -13.96 -9.44
C MET A 97 -32.09 -13.26 -10.64
N LEU A 98 -33.22 -13.80 -11.14
CA LEU A 98 -33.92 -13.22 -12.27
C LEU A 98 -34.58 -11.89 -11.89
N VAL A 99 -34.33 -10.86 -12.69
CA VAL A 99 -35.01 -9.58 -12.62
C VAL A 99 -35.73 -9.30 -13.93
N VAL A 100 -36.73 -8.41 -13.89
CA VAL A 100 -37.62 -8.13 -15.02
C VAL A 100 -36.85 -7.59 -16.23
N ASN A 101 -35.95 -6.65 -16.02
CA ASN A 101 -35.10 -6.05 -17.05
C ASN A 101 -33.80 -5.51 -16.44
N ALA A 102 -32.85 -5.12 -17.28
CA ALA A 102 -31.57 -4.58 -16.80
C ALA A 102 -31.71 -3.24 -16.05
N GLY A 103 -32.78 -2.47 -16.30
CA GLY A 103 -33.07 -1.24 -15.56
C GLY A 103 -33.47 -1.47 -14.10
N ALA A 104 -34.00 -2.66 -13.78
CA ALA A 104 -34.42 -3.03 -12.43
C ALA A 104 -33.27 -3.54 -11.53
N PHE A 105 -32.03 -3.60 -12.02
CA PHE A 105 -30.90 -4.10 -11.21
C PHE A 105 -30.68 -3.27 -9.94
N GLN A 106 -30.72 -1.94 -10.02
CA GLN A 106 -30.49 -1.09 -8.85
C GLN A 106 -31.56 -1.32 -7.77
N GLU A 107 -32.83 -1.41 -8.17
CA GLU A 107 -33.93 -1.68 -7.24
C GLU A 107 -33.78 -3.06 -6.57
N ALA A 108 -33.41 -4.08 -7.36
CA ALA A 108 -33.16 -5.43 -6.83
C ALA A 108 -31.98 -5.45 -5.84
N VAL A 109 -30.90 -4.72 -6.15
CA VAL A 109 -29.74 -4.57 -5.26
C VAL A 109 -30.15 -3.87 -3.97
N ASN A 110 -30.90 -2.77 -4.04
CA ASN A 110 -31.38 -2.06 -2.86
C ASN A 110 -32.23 -2.97 -1.95
N LYS A 111 -33.09 -3.83 -2.53
CA LYS A 111 -33.86 -4.84 -1.77
C LYS A 111 -32.95 -5.87 -1.10
N GLU A 112 -31.89 -6.33 -1.76
CA GLU A 112 -30.94 -7.26 -1.14
C GLU A 112 -30.08 -6.58 -0.06
N THR A 113 -29.65 -5.33 -0.26
CA THR A 113 -28.95 -4.52 0.75
C THR A 113 -29.81 -4.35 2.00
N TYR A 114 -31.10 -4.06 1.83
CA TYR A 114 -32.06 -4.00 2.95
C TYR A 114 -32.17 -5.33 3.70
N LYS A 115 -32.22 -6.46 2.98
CA LYS A 115 -32.23 -7.79 3.65
C LYS A 115 -30.94 -8.06 4.41
N ILE A 116 -29.80 -7.60 3.90
CA ILE A 116 -28.50 -7.74 4.55
C ILE A 116 -28.49 -6.96 5.88
N THR A 117 -28.97 -5.72 5.91
CA THR A 117 -28.99 -4.92 7.16
C THR A 117 -29.92 -5.48 8.22
N HIS A 118 -30.95 -6.26 7.83
CA HIS A 118 -31.90 -6.89 8.76
C HIS A 118 -31.59 -8.37 9.05
N SER A 119 -30.48 -8.90 8.51
CA SER A 119 -30.06 -10.28 8.75
C SER A 119 -28.97 -10.31 9.80
N LEU A 120 -29.31 -10.69 11.05
CA LEU A 120 -28.36 -10.77 12.16
C LEU A 120 -27.11 -11.59 11.81
N ASP A 121 -27.29 -12.76 11.17
CA ASP A 121 -26.16 -13.62 10.79
C ASP A 121 -25.21 -12.95 9.80
N VAL A 122 -25.74 -12.16 8.85
CA VAL A 122 -24.90 -11.44 7.87
C VAL A 122 -24.25 -10.22 8.52
N VAL A 123 -24.99 -9.49 9.36
CA VAL A 123 -24.47 -8.35 10.12
C VAL A 123 -23.33 -8.78 11.04
N GLU A 124 -23.47 -9.87 11.78
CA GLU A 124 -22.41 -10.45 12.61
C GLU A 124 -21.19 -10.82 11.77
N ARG A 125 -21.36 -11.49 10.64
CA ARG A 125 -20.25 -11.79 9.72
C ARG A 125 -19.54 -10.54 9.19
N ILE A 126 -20.28 -9.45 8.97
CA ILE A 126 -19.69 -8.16 8.59
C ILE A 126 -18.88 -7.60 9.76
N ARG A 127 -19.42 -7.61 10.99
CA ARG A 127 -18.73 -7.14 12.20
C ARG A 127 -17.46 -7.95 12.45
N ASP A 128 -17.55 -9.27 12.38
CA ASP A 128 -16.42 -10.19 12.54
C ASP A 128 -15.32 -9.88 11.52
N ALA A 129 -15.67 -9.69 10.24
CA ALA A 129 -14.71 -9.32 9.21
C ALA A 129 -13.99 -7.97 9.50
N VAL A 130 -14.65 -7.04 10.20
CA VAL A 130 -14.01 -5.80 10.66
C VAL A 130 -13.15 -6.02 11.90
N LEU A 131 -13.60 -6.85 12.84
CA LEU A 131 -12.88 -7.17 14.09
C LEU A 131 -11.63 -8.04 13.85
N GLU A 132 -11.63 -8.87 12.81
CA GLU A 132 -10.47 -9.68 12.39
C GLU A 132 -9.33 -8.82 11.79
N ARG A 133 -9.61 -7.56 11.43
CA ARG A 133 -8.58 -6.64 10.95
C ARG A 133 -7.59 -6.30 12.07
N PRO A 134 -6.33 -5.96 11.72
CA PRO A 134 -5.35 -5.52 12.71
C PRO A 134 -5.79 -4.29 13.52
N ASP A 135 -6.57 -3.38 12.92
CA ASP A 135 -7.10 -2.19 13.59
C ASP A 135 -8.41 -2.45 14.35
N LYS A 136 -9.01 -3.64 14.20
CA LYS A 136 -10.31 -4.03 14.78
C LYS A 136 -11.44 -3.05 14.47
N GLY A 137 -11.33 -2.25 13.41
CA GLY A 137 -12.27 -1.18 13.08
C GLY A 137 -12.04 0.16 13.78
N LEU A 138 -11.03 0.29 14.63
CA LEU A 138 -10.72 1.51 15.37
C LEU A 138 -10.09 2.57 14.47
N CYS A 139 -10.43 3.84 14.74
CA CYS A 139 -9.84 5.02 14.09
C CYS A 139 -9.96 5.07 12.55
N LEU A 140 -10.89 4.30 11.97
CA LEU A 140 -11.17 4.32 10.53
C LEU A 140 -11.84 5.64 10.10
N LYS A 141 -11.40 6.19 8.97
CA LYS A 141 -11.93 7.44 8.39
C LYS A 141 -12.52 7.15 7.01
N ASN A 142 -13.83 6.91 6.94
CA ASN A 142 -14.56 6.61 5.69
C ASN A 142 -13.86 5.54 4.84
N THR A 143 -13.45 4.45 5.47
CA THR A 143 -12.63 3.42 4.84
C THR A 143 -13.51 2.32 4.25
N LEU A 144 -13.40 2.09 2.94
CA LEU A 144 -14.07 0.98 2.26
C LEU A 144 -13.41 -0.36 2.65
N ILE A 145 -14.19 -1.28 3.22
CA ILE A 145 -13.75 -2.62 3.60
C ILE A 145 -14.30 -3.61 2.59
N LYS A 146 -13.43 -4.31 1.87
CA LYS A 146 -13.84 -5.29 0.86
C LYS A 146 -14.29 -6.59 1.53
N LEU A 147 -15.49 -7.05 1.19
CA LEU A 147 -16.05 -8.31 1.66
C LEU A 147 -16.30 -9.26 0.48
N PRO A 148 -15.35 -10.14 0.12
CA PRO A 148 -15.48 -11.02 -1.04
C PRO A 148 -16.71 -11.95 -0.98
N PHE A 149 -17.15 -12.29 0.23
CA PHE A 149 -18.33 -13.14 0.45
C PHE A 149 -19.66 -12.39 0.25
N LEU A 150 -19.66 -11.04 0.27
CA LEU A 150 -20.86 -10.23 0.22
C LEU A 150 -21.10 -9.72 -1.20
N HIS A 151 -21.59 -10.61 -2.05
CA HIS A 151 -22.00 -10.28 -3.41
C HIS A 151 -23.31 -10.97 -3.79
N LYS A 152 -24.02 -10.39 -4.75
CA LYS A 152 -25.24 -10.94 -5.33
C LYS A 152 -25.18 -10.86 -6.84
N ASP A 153 -25.55 -11.94 -7.50
CA ASP A 153 -25.60 -12.03 -8.95
C ASP A 153 -27.05 -12.00 -9.42
N PHE A 154 -27.33 -11.12 -10.38
CA PHE A 154 -28.63 -10.94 -11.01
C PHE A 154 -28.54 -11.20 -12.51
N VAL A 155 -29.66 -11.58 -13.10
CA VAL A 155 -29.81 -11.77 -14.54
C VAL A 155 -31.10 -11.14 -15.05
N ALA A 156 -31.01 -10.43 -16.16
CA ALA A 156 -32.16 -10.01 -16.95
C ALA A 156 -32.09 -10.69 -18.32
N HIS A 157 -33.23 -11.15 -18.84
CA HIS A 157 -33.30 -11.75 -20.18
C HIS A 157 -33.90 -10.74 -21.15
N GLU A 158 -33.14 -10.40 -22.20
CA GLU A 158 -33.57 -9.48 -23.24
C GLU A 158 -33.72 -10.23 -24.58
N PRO A 159 -34.79 -9.97 -25.34
CA PRO A 159 -34.89 -10.49 -26.69
C PRO A 159 -33.74 -9.96 -27.55
N CYS A 160 -33.19 -10.78 -28.44
CA CYS A 160 -32.18 -10.30 -29.37
C CYS A 160 -32.83 -9.41 -30.43
N ASN A 161 -32.59 -8.10 -30.33
CA ASN A 161 -33.14 -7.09 -31.24
C ASN A 161 -32.77 -7.37 -32.72
N ALA A 162 -31.54 -7.82 -33.01
CA ALA A 162 -31.11 -8.08 -34.38
C ALA A 162 -31.86 -9.23 -35.08
N CYS A 163 -32.46 -10.15 -34.34
CA CYS A 163 -33.27 -11.23 -34.93
C CYS A 163 -34.73 -11.23 -34.46
N GLY A 164 -35.16 -10.22 -33.70
CA GLY A 164 -36.50 -10.15 -33.13
C GLY A 164 -36.87 -11.41 -32.33
N ALA A 165 -35.96 -11.90 -31.50
CA ALA A 165 -36.13 -13.13 -30.71
C ALA A 165 -36.38 -14.42 -31.50
N LYS A 166 -35.89 -14.53 -32.75
CA LYS A 166 -36.00 -15.75 -33.56
C LYS A 166 -34.75 -16.62 -33.60
N GLY A 167 -33.60 -16.09 -33.16
CA GLY A 167 -32.29 -16.76 -33.24
C GLY A 167 -31.73 -16.87 -34.66
N LYS A 168 -32.54 -16.61 -35.67
CA LYS A 168 -32.16 -16.66 -37.09
C LYS A 168 -32.55 -15.33 -37.75
N ILE A 169 -31.74 -14.91 -38.72
CA ILE A 169 -32.00 -13.75 -39.58
C ILE A 169 -32.21 -14.22 -41.02
N LYS A 170 -32.92 -13.44 -41.83
CA LYS A 170 -33.05 -13.73 -43.26
C LYS A 170 -31.65 -13.74 -43.90
N CYS A 171 -31.40 -14.69 -44.79
CA CYS A 171 -30.15 -14.70 -45.54
C CYS A 171 -30.06 -13.43 -46.38
N GLN A 172 -29.03 -12.62 -46.15
CA GLN A 172 -28.87 -11.32 -46.83
C GLN A 172 -28.66 -11.47 -48.33
N ARG A 173 -28.12 -12.61 -48.79
CA ARG A 173 -27.82 -12.87 -50.19
C ARG A 173 -29.04 -13.24 -51.04
N CYS A 174 -29.98 -14.00 -50.47
CA CYS A 174 -31.21 -14.44 -51.17
C CYS A 174 -32.50 -13.82 -50.59
N HIS A 175 -32.37 -12.90 -49.63
CA HIS A 175 -33.46 -12.25 -48.91
C HIS A 175 -34.52 -13.21 -48.32
N GLY A 176 -34.14 -14.43 -47.97
CA GLY A 176 -35.06 -15.44 -47.44
C GLY A 176 -35.53 -16.48 -48.45
N LYS A 177 -35.26 -16.31 -49.75
CA LYS A 177 -35.77 -17.20 -50.80
C LYS A 177 -35.09 -18.57 -50.86
N GLY A 178 -33.89 -18.71 -50.28
CA GLY A 178 -33.06 -19.92 -50.36
C GLY A 178 -32.41 -20.15 -51.74
N ARG A 179 -32.90 -19.50 -52.78
CA ARG A 179 -32.37 -19.54 -54.14
C ARG A 179 -31.92 -18.16 -54.60
N GLU A 180 -30.98 -18.13 -55.53
CA GLU A 180 -30.49 -16.90 -56.15
C GLU A 180 -30.40 -17.05 -57.67
N PRO A 181 -30.51 -15.94 -58.44
CA PRO A 181 -30.28 -15.96 -59.88
C PRO A 181 -29.00 -16.70 -60.24
N CYS A 182 -29.07 -17.64 -61.18
CA CYS A 182 -27.89 -18.39 -61.60
C CYS A 182 -26.82 -17.41 -62.11
N PRO A 183 -25.64 -17.31 -61.47
CA PRO A 183 -24.63 -16.33 -61.85
C PRO A 183 -24.04 -16.62 -63.22
N ARG A 184 -23.98 -17.90 -63.61
CA ARG A 184 -23.41 -18.35 -64.88
C ARG A 184 -24.27 -18.00 -66.09
N CYS A 185 -25.59 -18.10 -65.98
CA CYS A 185 -26.49 -17.71 -67.07
C CYS A 185 -27.24 -16.39 -66.81
N GLN A 186 -26.96 -15.69 -65.70
CA GLN A 186 -27.65 -14.47 -65.26
C GLN A 186 -29.19 -14.65 -65.28
N ALA A 187 -29.66 -15.77 -64.73
CA ALA A 187 -31.08 -16.19 -64.75
C ALA A 187 -31.73 -16.39 -66.14
N ARG A 188 -30.94 -16.49 -67.22
CA ARG A 188 -31.48 -16.81 -68.55
C ARG A 188 -31.87 -18.28 -68.71
N GLY A 189 -31.31 -19.18 -67.90
CA GLY A 189 -31.50 -20.63 -68.02
C GLY A 189 -30.71 -21.28 -69.16
N SER A 190 -30.13 -20.47 -70.06
CA SER A 190 -29.34 -20.92 -71.21
C SER A 190 -27.99 -20.20 -71.28
N GLU A 191 -26.96 -20.89 -71.76
CA GLU A 191 -25.62 -20.34 -72.05
C GLU A 191 -25.35 -20.36 -73.55
N THR A 192 -24.48 -19.45 -74.03
CA THR A 192 -24.01 -19.48 -75.42
C THR A 192 -23.32 -20.81 -75.67
N CYS A 193 -23.65 -21.49 -76.78
CA CYS A 193 -23.06 -22.78 -77.10
C CYS A 193 -21.53 -22.62 -77.26
N PRO A 194 -20.70 -23.27 -76.42
CA PRO A 194 -19.25 -23.08 -76.46
C PRO A 194 -18.62 -23.69 -77.73
N THR A 195 -19.32 -24.63 -78.38
CA THR A 195 -18.84 -25.30 -79.60
C THR A 195 -19.01 -24.45 -80.86
N CYS A 196 -20.07 -23.63 -80.97
CA CYS A 196 -20.26 -22.72 -82.12
C CYS A 196 -20.14 -21.23 -81.76
N GLY A 197 -19.87 -20.88 -80.49
CA GLY A 197 -19.82 -19.49 -80.03
C GLY A 197 -21.13 -18.71 -80.21
N GLY A 198 -22.27 -19.41 -80.33
CA GLY A 198 -23.57 -18.80 -80.63
C GLY A 198 -23.92 -18.69 -82.11
N ARG A 199 -23.02 -19.10 -83.02
CA ARG A 199 -23.21 -19.00 -84.46
C ARG A 199 -24.19 -20.01 -85.05
N GLN A 200 -24.69 -20.98 -84.27
CA GLN A 200 -25.62 -22.04 -84.71
C GLN A 200 -25.03 -23.09 -85.68
N TYR A 201 -23.93 -22.79 -86.36
CA TYR A 201 -23.19 -23.69 -87.25
C TYR A 201 -21.71 -23.83 -86.84
N ILE A 202 -21.06 -24.93 -87.26
CA ILE A 202 -19.62 -25.18 -87.16
C ILE A 202 -19.05 -25.50 -88.55
N LEU A 203 -17.75 -25.28 -88.73
CA LEU A 203 -17.09 -25.57 -90.00
C LEU A 203 -16.83 -27.08 -90.11
N GLY A 204 -17.46 -27.74 -91.08
CA GLY A 204 -17.26 -29.16 -91.35
C GLY A 204 -15.98 -29.43 -92.15
N PRO A 205 -15.62 -30.72 -92.35
CA PRO A 205 -14.38 -31.14 -93.04
C PRO A 205 -14.19 -30.56 -94.46
N ASN A 206 -15.29 -30.16 -95.12
CA ASN A 206 -15.30 -29.64 -96.49
C ASN A 206 -15.53 -28.12 -96.55
N ASN A 207 -15.20 -27.38 -95.49
CA ASN A 207 -15.48 -25.93 -95.38
C ASN A 207 -16.97 -25.53 -95.46
N GLN A 208 -17.89 -26.49 -95.32
CA GLN A 208 -19.33 -26.24 -95.33
C GLN A 208 -19.83 -25.98 -93.91
N ASN A 209 -20.73 -24.99 -93.76
CA ASN A 209 -21.42 -24.72 -92.50
C ASN A 209 -22.36 -25.89 -92.18
N GLN A 210 -21.99 -26.69 -91.18
CA GLN A 210 -22.84 -27.76 -90.67
C GLN A 210 -23.56 -27.27 -89.41
N GLN A 211 -24.82 -27.63 -89.25
CA GLN A 211 -25.60 -27.32 -88.05
C GLN A 211 -24.84 -27.81 -86.82
N CYS A 212 -24.71 -26.96 -85.80
CA CYS A 212 -23.97 -27.32 -84.61
C CYS A 212 -24.71 -28.41 -83.83
N MET A 213 -24.19 -29.64 -83.87
CA MET A 213 -24.79 -30.83 -83.23
C MET A 213 -24.93 -30.71 -81.70
N ARG A 214 -24.15 -29.84 -81.05
CA ARG A 214 -24.23 -29.63 -79.60
C ARG A 214 -25.45 -28.80 -79.17
N CYS A 215 -25.91 -27.88 -80.02
CA CYS A 215 -27.06 -27.01 -79.72
C CYS A 215 -28.23 -27.22 -80.69
N ASN A 216 -28.10 -28.18 -81.62
CA ASN A 216 -29.05 -28.44 -82.69
C ASN A 216 -29.48 -27.16 -83.43
N GLY A 217 -28.53 -26.26 -83.71
CA GLY A 217 -28.80 -25.01 -84.44
C GLY A 217 -29.45 -23.89 -83.64
N THR A 218 -29.70 -24.05 -82.34
CA THR A 218 -30.28 -22.96 -81.51
C THR A 218 -29.25 -21.90 -81.09
N GLY A 219 -27.95 -22.23 -81.15
CA GLY A 219 -26.84 -21.34 -80.74
C GLY A 219 -26.69 -21.22 -79.22
N ARG A 220 -27.59 -21.81 -78.44
CA ARG A 220 -27.57 -21.84 -76.98
C ARG A 220 -27.73 -23.27 -76.49
N ILE A 221 -27.24 -23.54 -75.29
CA ILE A 221 -27.47 -24.80 -74.60
C ILE A 221 -28.04 -24.52 -73.22
N GLY A 222 -28.73 -25.49 -72.63
CA GLY A 222 -29.17 -25.39 -71.24
C GLY A 222 -28.00 -25.05 -70.33
N CYS A 223 -28.23 -24.13 -69.39
CA CYS A 223 -27.20 -23.73 -68.44
C CYS A 223 -26.77 -24.94 -67.61
N THR A 224 -25.49 -25.26 -67.63
CA THR A 224 -24.97 -26.48 -66.97
C THR A 224 -24.94 -26.36 -65.45
N GLN A 225 -25.05 -25.15 -64.90
CA GLN A 225 -25.06 -24.92 -63.45
C GLN A 225 -26.47 -24.95 -62.86
N CYS A 226 -27.48 -24.40 -63.55
CA CYS A 226 -28.85 -24.40 -63.04
C CYS A 226 -29.77 -25.43 -63.74
N HIS A 227 -29.28 -26.14 -64.75
CA HIS A 227 -30.07 -27.07 -65.57
C HIS A 227 -31.39 -26.42 -66.01
N GLU A 228 -31.29 -25.25 -66.63
CA GLU A 228 -32.44 -24.47 -67.15
C GLU A 228 -33.42 -23.90 -66.10
N SER A 229 -33.25 -24.21 -64.80
CA SER A 229 -34.12 -23.70 -63.73
C SER A 229 -33.96 -22.20 -63.41
N ARG A 230 -33.00 -21.52 -64.04
CA ARG A 230 -32.67 -20.08 -63.91
C ARG A 230 -32.16 -19.65 -62.53
N GLU A 231 -32.38 -20.45 -61.50
CA GLU A 231 -31.93 -20.22 -60.13
C GLU A 231 -30.99 -21.31 -59.67
N VAL A 232 -30.07 -20.97 -58.77
CA VAL A 232 -29.22 -21.94 -58.07
C VAL A 232 -29.47 -21.85 -56.58
N GLN A 233 -29.10 -22.90 -55.85
CA GLN A 233 -29.14 -22.86 -54.39
C GLN A 233 -28.23 -21.72 -53.89
N CYS A 234 -28.75 -20.87 -53.00
CA CYS A 234 -27.94 -19.80 -52.41
C CYS A 234 -26.75 -20.40 -51.68
N ALA A 235 -25.54 -20.05 -52.11
CA ALA A 235 -24.31 -20.63 -51.55
C ALA A 235 -24.12 -20.30 -50.05
N MET A 236 -24.63 -19.15 -49.58
CA MET A 236 -24.48 -18.71 -48.18
C MET A 236 -25.38 -19.48 -47.21
N CYS A 237 -26.65 -19.71 -47.56
CA CYS A 237 -27.59 -20.40 -46.66
C CYS A 237 -27.92 -21.82 -47.09
N LYS A 238 -27.33 -22.33 -48.17
CA LYS A 238 -27.56 -23.69 -48.72
C LYS A 238 -29.05 -24.04 -48.83
N ALA A 239 -29.80 -23.18 -49.50
CA ALA A 239 -31.26 -23.29 -49.66
C ALA A 239 -32.15 -23.12 -48.41
N VAL A 240 -31.58 -22.95 -47.20
CA VAL A 240 -32.36 -22.78 -45.95
C VAL A 240 -33.08 -21.42 -45.88
N GLY A 241 -32.59 -20.40 -46.60
CA GLY A 241 -33.16 -19.04 -46.61
C GLY A 241 -32.89 -18.22 -45.34
N THR A 242 -32.41 -18.84 -44.26
CA THR A 242 -32.07 -18.16 -43.00
C THR A 242 -30.61 -18.43 -42.59
N MET A 243 -30.07 -17.54 -41.78
CA MET A 243 -28.72 -17.62 -41.21
C MET A 243 -28.83 -17.51 -39.69
N GLN A 244 -27.92 -18.18 -38.97
CA GLN A 244 -27.81 -18.02 -37.51
C GLN A 244 -27.50 -16.55 -37.18
N CYS A 245 -28.24 -15.99 -36.22
CA CYS A 245 -27.96 -14.64 -35.75
C CYS A 245 -26.63 -14.64 -34.98
N LYS A 246 -25.65 -13.87 -35.47
CA LYS A 246 -24.32 -13.76 -34.85
C LYS A 246 -24.35 -13.04 -33.50
N GLN A 247 -25.27 -12.10 -33.29
CA GLN A 247 -25.31 -11.32 -32.05
C GLN A 247 -25.77 -12.15 -30.84
N CYS A 248 -26.63 -13.14 -31.04
CA CYS A 248 -27.09 -14.04 -29.99
C CYS A 248 -26.66 -15.49 -30.22
N ASN A 249 -25.71 -15.75 -31.12
CA ASN A 249 -25.27 -17.08 -31.52
C ASN A 249 -26.40 -18.09 -31.74
N GLY A 250 -27.52 -17.68 -32.34
CA GLY A 250 -28.65 -18.58 -32.57
C GLY A 250 -29.63 -18.75 -31.40
N HIS A 251 -29.33 -18.25 -30.20
CA HIS A 251 -30.14 -18.48 -29.00
C HIS A 251 -31.40 -17.63 -28.88
N ALA A 252 -31.63 -16.69 -29.80
CA ALA A 252 -32.76 -15.74 -29.81
C ALA A 252 -32.81 -14.72 -28.66
N TRP A 253 -32.20 -15.02 -27.53
CA TRP A 253 -32.19 -14.20 -26.31
C TRP A 253 -30.77 -13.89 -25.89
N ASN A 254 -30.61 -12.82 -25.12
CA ASN A 254 -29.37 -12.48 -24.45
C ASN A 254 -29.64 -12.30 -22.95
N SER A 255 -28.69 -12.76 -22.13
CA SER A 255 -28.66 -12.46 -20.70
C SER A 255 -27.79 -11.25 -20.46
N VAL A 256 -28.34 -10.26 -19.75
CA VAL A 256 -27.55 -9.22 -19.09
C VAL A 256 -27.34 -9.69 -17.67
N LEU A 257 -26.09 -9.93 -17.29
CA LEU A 257 -25.69 -10.38 -15.96
C LEU A 257 -25.16 -9.17 -15.20
N CYS A 258 -25.61 -9.00 -13.96
CA CYS A 258 -25.14 -7.96 -13.06
C CYS A 258 -24.61 -8.59 -11.78
N ARG A 259 -23.34 -8.35 -11.47
CA ARG A 259 -22.75 -8.69 -10.17
C ARG A 259 -22.69 -7.44 -9.31
N ALA A 260 -23.37 -7.49 -8.17
CA ALA A 260 -23.34 -6.47 -7.15
C ALA A 260 -22.38 -6.88 -6.03
N GLU A 261 -21.28 -6.12 -5.88
CA GLU A 261 -20.37 -6.24 -4.76
C GLU A 261 -20.81 -5.24 -3.69
N ILE A 262 -21.10 -5.72 -2.48
CA ILE A 262 -21.65 -4.90 -1.39
C ILE A 262 -20.57 -4.83 -0.32
N ASN A 263 -20.08 -3.62 -0.03
CA ASN A 263 -18.93 -3.40 0.83
C ASN A 263 -19.24 -2.29 1.85
N PRO A 264 -18.96 -2.47 3.15
CA PRO A 264 -19.14 -1.41 4.12
C PRO A 264 -18.07 -0.33 3.99
N ILE A 265 -18.50 0.92 4.09
CA ILE A 265 -17.66 2.09 4.36
C ILE A 265 -17.74 2.36 5.86
N ALA A 266 -16.60 2.15 6.55
CA ALA A 266 -16.50 2.26 7.99
C ALA A 266 -15.99 3.65 8.43
N HIS A 267 -16.62 4.20 9.46
CA HIS A 267 -16.26 5.48 10.06
C HIS A 267 -16.29 5.38 11.59
N TYR A 268 -15.13 5.61 12.22
CA TYR A 268 -14.95 5.57 13.67
C TYR A 268 -15.24 6.94 14.29
N GLN A 269 -16.04 6.94 15.35
CA GLN A 269 -16.46 8.13 16.07
C GLN A 269 -16.27 7.98 17.58
N ILE A 270 -15.88 9.08 18.20
CA ILE A 270 -15.82 9.28 19.65
C ILE A 270 -16.36 10.66 19.96
N ASP A 271 -16.97 10.82 21.13
CA ASP A 271 -17.35 12.14 21.61
C ASP A 271 -16.10 12.89 22.10
N ARG A 272 -15.55 13.74 21.23
CA ARG A 272 -14.31 14.48 21.50
C ARG A 272 -14.50 15.58 22.55
N LYS A 273 -15.74 16.00 22.83
CA LYS A 273 -16.01 17.10 23.78
C LYS A 273 -15.91 16.65 25.23
N THR A 274 -16.16 15.37 25.48
CA THR A 274 -16.18 14.79 26.83
C THR A 274 -14.80 14.26 27.25
N ILE A 275 -13.87 14.10 26.31
CA ILE A 275 -12.51 13.60 26.57
C ILE A 275 -11.56 14.75 26.90
N PRO A 276 -10.76 14.65 27.99
CA PRO A 276 -9.75 15.65 28.34
C PRO A 276 -8.77 15.92 27.18
N PRO A 277 -8.38 17.20 26.92
CA PRO A 277 -7.57 17.56 25.75
C PRO A 277 -6.24 16.80 25.64
N GLN A 278 -5.54 16.57 26.75
CA GLN A 278 -4.27 15.84 26.76
C GLN A 278 -4.44 14.36 26.39
N ALA A 279 -5.52 13.73 26.88
CA ALA A 279 -5.85 12.35 26.50
C ALA A 279 -6.22 12.28 25.01
N LEU A 280 -7.01 13.24 24.52
CA LEU A 280 -7.42 13.31 23.12
C LEU A 280 -6.21 13.44 22.17
N GLU A 281 -5.23 14.27 22.52
CA GLU A 281 -3.98 14.37 21.77
C GLU A 281 -3.26 13.02 21.66
N LYS A 282 -3.19 12.24 22.76
CA LYS A 282 -2.56 10.91 22.72
C LYS A 282 -3.40 9.89 21.97
N LEU A 283 -4.73 9.95 22.04
CA LEU A 283 -5.63 9.11 21.23
C LEU A 283 -5.41 9.36 19.73
N ASP A 284 -5.31 10.62 19.31
CA ASP A 284 -5.06 10.98 17.92
C ASP A 284 -3.66 10.54 17.45
N LEU A 285 -2.65 10.66 18.33
CA LEU A 285 -1.28 10.24 18.04
C LEU A 285 -1.16 8.72 17.86
N LEU A 286 -1.84 7.95 18.71
CA LEU A 286 -1.79 6.48 18.68
C LEU A 286 -2.67 5.89 17.58
N GLY A 287 -3.80 6.53 17.24
CA GLY A 287 -4.75 5.98 16.28
C GLY A 287 -5.19 4.56 16.67
N SER A 288 -5.11 3.61 15.74
CA SER A 288 -5.48 2.20 15.98
C SER A 288 -4.61 1.50 17.03
N ASP A 289 -3.41 2.01 17.31
CA ASP A 289 -2.51 1.43 18.32
C ASP A 289 -3.05 1.63 19.75
N ILE A 290 -4.11 2.42 19.93
CA ILE A 290 -4.81 2.57 21.21
C ILE A 290 -5.26 1.23 21.80
N GLN A 291 -5.47 0.21 20.97
CA GLN A 291 -5.79 -1.15 21.42
C GLN A 291 -4.70 -1.81 22.29
N HIS A 292 -3.45 -1.35 22.21
CA HIS A 292 -2.35 -1.82 23.04
C HIS A 292 -2.16 -0.96 24.30
N HIS A 293 -2.89 0.14 24.39
CA HIS A 293 -2.81 1.15 25.42
C HIS A 293 -4.06 1.21 26.30
N SER A 294 -5.15 0.58 25.89
CA SER A 294 -6.43 0.60 26.57
C SER A 294 -7.01 -0.81 26.69
N ASN A 295 -7.94 -0.98 27.62
CA ASN A 295 -8.80 -2.16 27.66
C ASN A 295 -10.04 -1.86 26.81
N ILE A 296 -10.19 -2.57 25.69
CA ILE A 296 -11.28 -2.39 24.74
C ILE A 296 -12.18 -3.60 24.80
N GLN A 297 -13.45 -3.36 25.09
CA GLN A 297 -14.51 -4.37 25.07
C GLN A 297 -15.50 -4.05 23.97
N VAL A 298 -15.80 -5.02 23.11
CA VAL A 298 -16.88 -4.89 22.13
C VAL A 298 -18.20 -5.09 22.87
N ILE A 299 -19.14 -4.15 22.70
CA ILE A 299 -20.47 -4.27 23.28
C ILE A 299 -21.34 -5.04 22.30
N HIS A 300 -21.68 -6.28 22.64
CA HIS A 300 -22.68 -7.04 21.91
C HIS A 300 -24.06 -6.60 22.37
N ARG A 301 -24.91 -6.14 21.46
CA ARG A 301 -26.29 -5.77 21.79
C ARG A 301 -27.18 -7.02 21.79
N HIS A 302 -28.25 -6.99 22.58
CA HIS A 302 -29.25 -8.06 22.56
C HIS A 302 -29.96 -8.10 21.19
N LYS A 303 -30.19 -9.31 20.68
CA LYS A 303 -30.75 -9.58 19.34
C LYS A 303 -32.04 -8.81 19.03
N GLU A 304 -32.89 -8.58 20.04
CA GLU A 304 -34.16 -7.88 19.91
C GLU A 304 -33.99 -6.39 19.57
N LEU A 305 -33.00 -5.72 20.16
CA LEU A 305 -32.70 -4.30 19.91
C LEU A 305 -31.93 -4.07 18.61
N GLU A 306 -31.34 -5.13 18.03
CA GLU A 306 -30.59 -5.04 16.77
C GLU A 306 -31.48 -5.15 15.53
N GLN A 307 -32.60 -5.88 15.62
CA GLN A 307 -33.51 -6.09 14.48
C GLN A 307 -34.24 -4.82 14.04
N GLU A 308 -34.34 -3.81 14.90
CA GLU A 308 -35.06 -2.57 14.63
C GLU A 308 -34.21 -1.52 13.88
N ARG A 309 -32.92 -1.79 13.65
CA ARG A 309 -32.00 -0.79 13.10
C ARG A 309 -31.53 -1.08 11.68
N ASN A 310 -31.44 0.00 10.90
CA ASN A 310 -30.88 0.01 9.54
C ASN A 310 -29.36 0.21 9.51
N ASP A 311 -28.71 0.39 10.66
CA ASP A 311 -27.30 0.72 10.77
C ASP A 311 -26.47 -0.49 11.23
N ILE A 312 -25.33 -0.72 10.57
CA ILE A 312 -24.35 -1.70 11.01
C ILE A 312 -23.32 -0.93 11.82
N SER A 313 -23.20 -1.24 13.10
CA SER A 313 -22.22 -0.60 13.97
C SER A 313 -21.53 -1.59 14.90
N ILE A 314 -20.30 -1.24 15.29
CA ILE A 314 -19.55 -1.90 16.35
C ILE A 314 -19.34 -0.88 17.47
N PRO A 315 -20.10 -0.96 18.57
CA PRO A 315 -19.86 -0.15 19.74
C PRO A 315 -18.73 -0.76 20.60
N TYR A 316 -17.83 0.10 21.06
CA TYR A 316 -16.71 -0.24 21.93
C TYR A 316 -16.87 0.48 23.27
N HIS A 317 -16.58 -0.22 24.35
CA HIS A 317 -16.28 0.37 25.64
C HIS A 317 -14.78 0.41 25.83
N ILE A 318 -14.22 1.61 25.94
CA ILE A 318 -12.77 1.83 26.02
C ILE A 318 -12.44 2.35 27.41
N LYS A 319 -11.53 1.66 28.10
CA LYS A 319 -10.95 2.09 29.38
C LYS A 319 -9.48 2.40 29.21
N VAL A 320 -9.08 3.64 29.44
CA VAL A 320 -7.69 4.10 29.31
C VAL A 320 -7.24 4.81 30.58
N PRO A 321 -6.25 4.27 31.31
CA PRO A 321 -5.70 4.94 32.47
C PRO A 321 -4.79 6.09 32.07
N MET A 322 -4.84 7.17 32.82
CA MET A 322 -3.96 8.33 32.65
C MET A 322 -3.65 8.97 34.00
N ALA A 323 -2.46 9.57 34.13
CA ALA A 323 -2.08 10.28 35.35
C ALA A 323 -1.08 11.40 35.09
N HIS A 324 -1.15 12.45 35.91
CA HIS A 324 -0.05 13.37 36.12
C HIS A 324 0.83 12.85 37.24
N VAL A 325 2.11 12.68 36.95
CA VAL A 325 3.10 12.12 37.87
C VAL A 325 4.27 13.08 37.96
N THR A 326 4.60 13.51 39.18
CA THR A 326 5.79 14.34 39.43
C THR A 326 6.85 13.51 40.12
N PHE A 327 7.94 13.24 39.40
CA PHE A 327 9.11 12.57 39.96
C PHE A 327 10.07 13.59 40.57
N MET A 328 10.58 13.30 41.75
CA MET A 328 11.63 14.08 42.42
C MET A 328 12.95 13.31 42.38
N LEU A 329 13.95 13.90 41.73
CA LEU A 329 15.28 13.32 41.60
C LEU A 329 16.25 14.05 42.56
N LYS A 330 16.89 13.30 43.47
CA LYS A 330 17.83 13.82 44.50
C LYS A 330 17.29 15.04 45.27
N GLU A 331 16.01 15.03 45.60
CA GLU A 331 15.34 16.09 46.40
C GLU A 331 15.44 17.51 45.81
N LYS A 332 15.82 17.66 44.53
CA LYS A 332 16.12 18.98 43.93
C LYS A 332 15.60 19.17 42.53
N LEU A 333 15.29 18.08 41.81
CA LEU A 333 14.86 18.16 40.42
C LEU A 333 13.51 17.48 40.26
N GLU A 334 12.50 18.31 40.06
CA GLU A 334 11.16 17.88 39.70
C GLU A 334 11.08 17.60 38.19
N VAL A 335 10.44 16.48 37.86
CA VAL A 335 10.20 16.01 36.50
C VAL A 335 8.71 15.66 36.42
N PRO A 336 7.85 16.61 36.00
CA PRO A 336 6.44 16.33 35.72
C PRO A 336 6.32 15.49 34.45
N VAL A 337 5.38 14.55 34.45
CA VAL A 337 5.20 13.54 33.39
C VAL A 337 3.73 13.22 33.22
N PHE A 338 3.32 13.01 31.97
CA PHE A 338 2.00 12.46 31.67
C PHE A 338 2.10 10.94 31.44
N LEU A 339 1.46 10.17 32.30
CA LEU A 339 1.32 8.73 32.16
C LEU A 339 0.07 8.43 31.32
N PHE A 340 0.19 7.59 30.30
CA PHE A 340 -0.95 7.20 29.47
C PHE A 340 -0.94 5.71 29.10
N GLY A 341 -2.08 5.07 29.31
CA GLY A 341 -2.39 3.70 28.94
C GLY A 341 -1.98 2.62 29.94
N THR A 342 -2.48 1.40 29.73
CA THR A 342 -2.32 0.22 30.63
C THR A 342 -0.86 -0.22 30.84
N GLN A 343 0.02 0.22 29.96
CA GLN A 343 1.47 0.00 30.04
C GLN A 343 2.19 1.08 30.88
N ALA A 344 1.47 2.10 31.37
CA ALA A 344 2.04 3.26 32.06
C ALA A 344 3.11 3.98 31.23
N LYS A 345 2.92 4.15 29.91
CA LYS A 345 3.93 4.85 29.08
C LYS A 345 4.00 6.31 29.52
N LEU A 346 5.23 6.82 29.58
CA LEU A 346 5.55 8.17 30.05
C LEU A 346 5.71 9.13 28.86
N TYR A 347 4.94 10.21 28.87
CA TYR A 347 4.87 11.26 27.85
C TYR A 347 5.17 12.63 28.47
N ASP A 348 5.42 13.61 27.59
CA ASP A 348 5.57 15.03 27.91
C ASP A 348 6.63 15.33 28.99
N MET A 349 7.61 14.43 29.09
CA MET A 349 8.65 14.48 30.11
C MET A 349 9.73 15.53 29.73
N PRO A 350 10.05 16.49 30.62
CA PRO A 350 11.09 17.45 30.36
C PRO A 350 12.48 16.80 30.38
N PRO A 351 13.46 17.36 29.66
CA PRO A 351 14.83 16.86 29.67
C PRO A 351 15.45 16.95 31.07
N PHE A 352 15.77 15.79 31.65
CA PHE A 352 16.39 15.70 32.98
C PHE A 352 17.78 15.05 32.93
N LEU A 353 18.07 14.22 31.92
CA LEU A 353 19.36 13.54 31.78
C LEU A 353 20.52 14.53 31.65
N GLU A 354 20.30 15.68 31.03
CA GLU A 354 21.30 16.74 30.88
C GLU A 354 21.72 17.33 32.24
N LYS A 355 20.76 17.46 33.15
CA LYS A 355 21.00 18.00 34.49
C LYS A 355 21.78 16.99 35.33
N ILE A 356 21.39 15.71 35.33
CA ILE A 356 22.05 14.67 36.14
C ILE A 356 23.43 14.28 35.59
N THR A 357 23.61 14.31 34.25
CA THR A 357 24.88 13.98 33.58
C THR A 357 25.78 15.19 33.37
N GLY A 358 25.42 16.36 33.90
CA GLY A 358 26.15 17.62 33.73
C GLY A 358 27.68 17.54 33.91
N PRO A 359 28.21 16.87 34.96
CA PRO A 359 29.66 16.69 35.11
C PRO A 359 30.31 15.91 33.95
N GLY A 360 29.61 14.90 33.43
CA GLY A 360 30.05 14.13 32.25
C GLY A 360 29.97 14.95 30.96
N ILE A 361 28.93 15.76 30.79
CA ILE A 361 28.79 16.67 29.65
C ILE A 361 29.92 17.71 29.65
N LYS A 362 30.27 18.27 30.82
CA LYS A 362 31.41 19.19 30.96
C LYS A 362 32.73 18.53 30.55
N ALA A 363 32.97 17.28 30.98
CA ALA A 363 34.16 16.52 30.59
C ALA A 363 34.19 16.24 29.07
N LEU A 364 33.06 15.85 28.48
CA LEU A 364 32.94 15.62 27.05
C LEU A 364 33.19 16.90 26.24
N LYS A 365 32.66 18.03 26.71
CA LYS A 365 32.88 19.35 26.10
C LYS A 365 34.35 19.74 26.12
N ALA A 366 35.04 19.56 27.24
CA ALA A 366 36.48 19.81 27.35
C ALA A 366 37.29 18.94 26.39
N ALA A 367 36.97 17.64 26.30
CA ALA A 367 37.59 16.73 25.32
C ALA A 367 37.34 17.17 23.87
N ALA A 368 36.12 17.62 23.56
CA ALA A 368 35.73 18.11 22.24
C ALA A 368 36.40 19.44 21.85
N MET A 369 36.88 20.20 22.85
CA MET A 369 37.66 21.43 22.66
C MET A 369 39.18 21.17 22.65
N GLY A 370 39.62 19.93 22.85
CA GLY A 370 41.04 19.58 22.95
C GLY A 370 41.71 20.10 24.22
N GLN A 371 40.94 20.36 25.27
CA GLN A 371 41.45 20.83 26.56
C GLN A 371 41.79 19.63 27.44
N GLY A 372 43.06 19.45 27.80
CA GLY A 372 43.53 18.36 28.65
C GLY A 372 43.66 17.00 27.95
N ASP A 373 43.82 15.92 28.73
CA ASP A 373 43.90 14.57 28.19
C ASP A 373 42.52 14.06 27.72
N ALA A 374 42.37 13.93 26.40
CA ALA A 374 41.14 13.47 25.78
C ALA A 374 40.72 12.08 26.27
N ALA A 375 41.67 11.17 26.55
CA ALA A 375 41.34 9.81 26.99
C ALA A 375 40.68 9.82 28.39
N SER A 376 41.31 10.49 29.35
CA SER A 376 40.77 10.68 30.71
C SER A 376 39.41 11.38 30.71
N LEU A 377 39.24 12.43 29.90
CA LEU A 377 37.97 13.16 29.82
C LEU A 377 36.85 12.36 29.17
N ILE A 378 37.16 11.59 28.12
CA ILE A 378 36.22 10.64 27.50
C ILE A 378 35.84 9.55 28.51
N GLN A 379 36.79 9.04 29.29
CA GLN A 379 36.51 8.07 30.35
C GLN A 379 35.58 8.65 31.42
N LYS A 380 35.85 9.88 31.86
CA LYS A 380 35.01 10.59 32.85
C LYS A 380 33.60 10.81 32.32
N ALA A 381 33.44 11.18 31.05
CA ALA A 381 32.14 11.31 30.41
C ALA A 381 31.42 9.95 30.30
N GLY A 382 32.12 8.89 29.90
CA GLY A 382 31.53 7.56 29.74
C GLY A 382 31.24 6.81 31.05
N ARG A 383 31.47 7.41 32.22
CA ARG A 383 30.88 6.92 33.48
C ARG A 383 29.35 6.99 33.47
N TYR A 384 28.79 7.90 32.68
CA TYR A 384 27.35 8.05 32.50
C TYR A 384 26.91 7.20 31.30
N ARG A 385 25.96 6.29 31.53
CA ARG A 385 25.47 5.34 30.52
C ARG A 385 25.08 6.03 29.22
N THR A 386 24.27 7.09 29.29
CA THR A 386 23.79 7.79 28.09
C THR A 386 24.95 8.40 27.28
N LEU A 387 25.92 9.03 27.97
CA LEU A 387 27.11 9.59 27.30
C LEU A 387 28.03 8.51 26.74
N ARG A 388 28.19 7.39 27.44
CA ARG A 388 28.92 6.22 26.95
C ARG A 388 28.30 5.64 25.70
N GLU A 389 26.97 5.48 25.67
CA GLU A 389 26.24 5.02 24.49
C GLU A 389 26.43 5.98 23.30
N ILE A 390 26.37 7.30 23.53
CA ILE A 390 26.66 8.32 22.50
C ILE A 390 28.08 8.18 21.97
N LEU A 391 29.08 8.03 22.85
CA LEU A 391 30.49 7.85 22.47
C LEU A 391 30.69 6.57 21.64
N LEU A 392 30.06 5.47 22.05
CA LEU A 392 30.14 4.18 21.34
C LEU A 392 29.40 4.20 20.00
N ALA A 393 28.25 4.87 19.90
CA ALA A 393 27.51 5.01 18.65
C ALA A 393 28.30 5.88 17.67
N THR A 394 28.85 7.00 18.13
CA THR A 394 29.59 7.97 17.32
C THR A 394 30.95 7.45 16.85
N SER A 395 31.55 6.48 17.55
CA SER A 395 32.78 5.85 17.09
C SER A 395 32.56 4.86 15.93
N LYS A 396 31.36 4.29 15.84
CA LYS A 396 30.99 3.31 14.81
C LYS A 396 30.27 3.94 13.62
N LEU A 397 29.53 5.02 13.85
CA LEU A 397 28.63 5.63 12.89
C LEU A 397 28.94 7.12 12.71
N GLY A 398 28.63 7.65 11.53
CA GLY A 398 28.68 9.10 11.31
C GLY A 398 27.63 9.84 12.17
N PRO A 399 27.81 11.14 12.47
CA PRO A 399 26.97 11.90 13.39
C PRO A 399 25.46 11.79 13.13
N LYS A 400 25.03 11.85 11.85
CA LYS A 400 23.62 11.72 11.47
C LYS A 400 23.03 10.35 11.85
N LYS A 401 23.75 9.26 11.54
CA LYS A 401 23.32 7.89 11.86
C LYS A 401 23.38 7.60 13.35
N ALA A 402 24.41 8.12 14.03
CA ALA A 402 24.54 8.01 15.48
C ALA A 402 23.36 8.68 16.21
N LEU A 403 22.92 9.86 15.76
CA LEU A 403 21.78 10.57 16.35
C LEU A 403 20.50 9.73 16.29
N ILE A 404 20.20 9.10 15.15
CA ILE A 404 19.02 8.24 14.99
C ILE A 404 19.05 7.09 16.00
N VAL A 405 20.17 6.35 16.06
CA VAL A 405 20.32 5.21 16.99
C VAL A 405 20.22 5.64 18.46
N ILE A 406 20.70 6.82 18.81
CA ILE A 406 20.60 7.32 20.19
C ILE A 406 19.17 7.73 20.54
N LYS A 407 18.42 8.35 19.62
CA LYS A 407 17.00 8.68 19.84
C LYS A 407 16.16 7.41 20.04
N GLU A 408 16.46 6.34 19.32
CA GLU A 408 15.78 5.04 19.50
C GLU A 408 16.11 4.37 20.83
N LYS A 409 17.37 4.42 21.28
CA LYS A 409 17.81 3.77 22.53
C LYS A 409 17.46 4.52 23.80
N ASN A 410 17.41 5.85 23.73
CA ASN A 410 17.10 6.72 24.86
C ASN A 410 15.88 7.58 24.50
N PRO A 411 14.67 6.99 24.42
CA PRO A 411 13.47 7.70 23.99
C PRO A 411 13.01 8.75 25.01
N ILE A 412 13.54 8.72 26.24
CA ILE A 412 13.09 9.55 27.36
C ILE A 412 14.26 10.29 28.02
N GLY A 413 14.00 11.52 28.47
CA GLY A 413 14.88 12.28 29.36
C GLY A 413 16.01 13.07 28.71
N LEU A 414 16.26 12.93 27.39
CA LEU A 414 17.25 13.71 26.65
C LEU A 414 16.57 14.54 25.56
N SER A 415 16.80 15.86 25.52
CA SER A 415 16.25 16.71 24.45
C SER A 415 16.88 16.39 23.10
N GLU A 416 16.13 16.63 22.01
CA GLU A 416 16.65 16.45 20.65
C GLU A 416 17.87 17.35 20.37
N ASP A 417 17.83 18.59 20.83
CA ASP A 417 18.93 19.53 20.66
C ASP A 417 20.16 19.12 21.45
N ALA A 418 20.00 18.62 22.67
CA ALA A 418 21.12 18.11 23.45
C ALA A 418 21.70 16.84 22.83
N ALA A 419 20.87 15.89 22.38
CA ALA A 419 21.34 14.70 21.70
C ALA A 419 22.22 15.07 20.49
N ARG A 420 21.76 16.03 19.67
CA ARG A 420 22.53 16.55 18.52
C ARG A 420 23.86 17.17 18.95
N LYS A 421 23.85 18.05 19.96
CA LYS A 421 25.06 18.71 20.49
C LYS A 421 26.04 17.68 21.06
N LEU A 422 25.57 16.72 21.84
CA LEU A 422 26.39 15.69 22.47
C LEU A 422 27.03 14.75 21.44
N VAL A 423 26.30 14.35 20.39
CA VAL A 423 26.86 13.56 19.29
C VAL A 423 27.97 14.33 18.57
N LEU A 424 27.79 15.63 18.31
CA LEU A 424 28.82 16.46 17.70
C LEU A 424 30.05 16.63 18.60
N MET A 425 29.84 16.82 19.91
CA MET A 425 30.94 16.89 20.88
C MET A 425 31.68 15.55 20.96
N ALA A 426 30.97 14.42 21.01
CA ALA A 426 31.56 13.09 20.99
C ALA A 426 32.38 12.85 19.72
N TYR A 427 31.86 13.24 18.55
CA TYR A 427 32.59 13.11 17.29
C TYR A 427 33.92 13.88 17.31
N LYS A 428 33.91 15.12 17.79
CA LYS A 428 35.12 15.94 17.94
C LYS A 428 36.10 15.34 18.95
N ALA A 429 35.60 14.93 20.13
CA ALA A 429 36.41 14.32 21.19
C ALA A 429 37.11 13.03 20.71
N ILE A 430 36.40 12.16 20.01
CA ILE A 430 36.94 10.94 19.40
C ILE A 430 38.01 11.30 18.34
N GLY A 431 37.82 12.38 17.59
CA GLY A 431 38.83 12.90 16.67
C GLY A 431 40.15 13.26 17.35
N PHE A 432 40.11 13.84 18.55
CA PHE A 432 41.30 14.13 19.35
C PHE A 432 41.97 12.86 19.89
N LEU A 433 41.18 11.87 20.33
CA LEU A 433 41.69 10.56 20.75
C LEU A 433 42.42 9.84 19.59
N GLY A 434 41.90 9.99 18.36
CA GLY A 434 42.41 9.31 17.18
C GLY A 434 43.66 9.90 16.54
N LYS A 435 44.23 11.01 17.05
CA LYS A 435 45.40 11.66 16.43
C LYS A 435 46.61 10.74 16.29
N LYS A 436 47.01 10.06 17.37
CA LYS A 436 48.16 9.13 17.37
C LYS A 436 47.90 7.88 16.51
N PRO A 437 46.78 7.14 16.67
CA PRO A 437 46.44 6.02 15.79
C PRO A 437 46.39 6.40 14.31
N ARG A 438 45.90 7.60 14.00
CA ARG A 438 45.84 8.10 12.62
C ARG A 438 47.22 8.33 12.02
N GLN A 439 48.14 8.95 12.76
CA GLN A 439 49.53 9.11 12.31
C GLN A 439 50.21 7.75 12.05
N ILE A 440 50.06 6.80 12.98
CA ILE A 440 50.61 5.45 12.82
C ILE A 440 49.98 4.74 11.61
N SER A 441 48.67 4.89 11.41
CA SER A 441 47.98 4.28 10.27
C SER A 441 48.46 4.81 8.93
N ILE A 442 48.73 6.12 8.83
CA ILE A 442 49.24 6.76 7.62
C ILE A 442 50.66 6.28 7.33
N ALA A 443 51.53 6.26 8.36
CA ALA A 443 52.89 5.74 8.23
C ALA A 443 52.90 4.27 7.79
N LEU A 444 52.07 3.42 8.41
CA LEU A 444 51.95 2.01 8.06
C LEU A 444 51.43 1.81 6.63
N GLY A 445 50.40 2.57 6.22
CA GLY A 445 49.87 2.51 4.87
C GLY A 445 50.88 2.93 3.81
N LEU A 446 51.64 3.99 4.08
CA LEU A 446 52.73 4.46 3.20
C LEU A 446 53.86 3.43 3.12
N LEU A 447 54.27 2.82 4.23
CA LEU A 447 55.29 1.78 4.24
C LEU A 447 54.89 0.55 3.41
N ILE A 448 53.63 0.10 3.52
CA ILE A 448 53.12 -1.03 2.74
C ILE A 448 53.04 -0.68 1.26
N ALA A 449 52.51 0.49 0.91
CA ALA A 449 52.44 0.94 -0.47
C ALA A 449 53.85 1.08 -1.09
N ALA A 450 54.79 1.67 -0.36
CA ALA A 450 56.18 1.80 -0.80
C ALA A 450 56.86 0.43 -0.94
N GLY A 451 56.65 -0.49 0.01
CA GLY A 451 57.21 -1.84 -0.03
C GLY A 451 56.69 -2.67 -1.20
N LEU A 452 55.38 -2.65 -1.46
CA LEU A 452 54.76 -3.32 -2.61
C LEU A 452 55.19 -2.69 -3.94
N GLY A 453 55.28 -1.36 -4.00
CA GLY A 453 55.78 -0.64 -5.18
C GLY A 453 57.25 -0.97 -5.47
N ALA A 454 58.10 -0.99 -4.46
CA ALA A 454 59.50 -1.39 -4.59
C ALA A 454 59.63 -2.86 -5.01
N PHE A 455 58.86 -3.77 -4.39
CA PHE A 455 58.83 -5.18 -4.77
C PHE A 455 58.43 -5.36 -6.24
N TYR A 456 57.40 -4.65 -6.69
CA TYR A 456 57.01 -4.65 -8.10
C TYR A 456 58.15 -4.11 -8.98
N TRP A 457 58.76 -2.98 -8.64
CA TRP A 457 59.79 -2.36 -9.49
C TRP A 457 61.07 -3.20 -9.62
N TYR A 458 61.55 -3.78 -8.51
CA TYR A 458 62.81 -4.52 -8.48
C TYR A 458 62.68 -6.01 -8.86
N ILE A 459 61.54 -6.64 -8.57
CA ILE A 459 61.36 -8.09 -8.75
C ILE A 459 60.19 -8.38 -9.71
N GLY A 460 59.01 -7.83 -9.41
CA GLY A 460 57.78 -8.15 -10.15
C GLY A 460 57.82 -7.77 -11.63
N LYS A 461 58.39 -6.61 -11.97
CA LYS A 461 58.48 -6.09 -13.33
C LYS A 461 59.36 -6.97 -14.21
N ALA A 462 60.51 -7.41 -13.69
CA ALA A 462 61.40 -8.34 -14.38
C ALA A 462 60.72 -9.70 -14.63
N ALA A 463 59.92 -10.19 -13.68
CA ALA A 463 59.19 -11.45 -13.82
C ALA A 463 58.01 -11.39 -14.81
N LEU A 464 57.37 -10.22 -14.96
CA LEU A 464 56.20 -10.02 -15.84
C LEU A 464 56.58 -9.66 -17.28
N LEU A 465 57.73 -9.02 -17.48
CA LEU A 465 58.20 -8.55 -18.80
C LEU A 465 58.15 -9.61 -19.92
N PRO A 466 58.52 -10.90 -19.69
CA PRO A 466 58.51 -11.93 -20.73
C PRO A 466 57.11 -12.30 -21.24
N TYR A 467 56.06 -12.00 -20.46
CA TYR A 467 54.69 -12.40 -20.74
C TYR A 467 53.83 -11.25 -21.30
N LEU A 468 54.39 -10.03 -21.40
CA LEU A 468 53.68 -8.86 -21.88
C LEU A 468 53.98 -8.61 -23.37
N PRO A 469 52.96 -8.28 -24.19
CA PRO A 469 53.16 -7.94 -25.59
C PRO A 469 54.06 -6.70 -25.75
N HIS A 470 54.94 -6.69 -26.75
CA HIS A 470 55.97 -5.64 -27.00
C HIS A 470 55.45 -4.24 -27.37
N THR A 471 54.16 -3.93 -27.16
CA THR A 471 53.62 -2.59 -27.34
C THR A 471 53.83 -1.76 -26.08
N ASN A 472 54.54 -0.63 -26.18
CA ASN A 472 54.86 0.28 -25.06
C ASN A 472 53.64 0.68 -24.20
N ASN A 473 52.44 0.74 -24.79
CA ASN A 473 51.21 1.11 -24.09
C ASN A 473 50.80 0.07 -23.04
N ILE A 474 51.05 -1.23 -23.26
CA ILE A 474 50.62 -2.30 -22.34
C ILE A 474 51.55 -2.37 -21.12
N ALA A 475 52.85 -2.13 -21.29
CA ALA A 475 53.80 -2.05 -20.17
C ALA A 475 53.47 -0.87 -19.24
N LEU A 476 53.15 0.30 -19.81
CA LEU A 476 52.76 1.49 -19.04
C LEU A 476 51.46 1.25 -18.26
N LEU A 477 50.47 0.59 -18.88
CA LEU A 477 49.22 0.20 -18.20
C LEU A 477 49.47 -0.76 -17.04
N THR A 478 50.37 -1.72 -17.21
CA THR A 478 50.71 -2.70 -16.17
C THR A 478 51.40 -2.02 -14.98
N ASP A 479 52.34 -1.12 -15.24
CA ASP A 479 53.00 -0.30 -14.21
C ASP A 479 51.99 0.58 -13.45
N GLY A 480 51.02 1.16 -14.17
CA GLY A 480 49.93 1.95 -13.60
C GLY A 480 49.02 1.12 -12.69
N ILE A 481 48.62 -0.08 -13.12
CA ILE A 481 47.79 -0.99 -12.32
C ILE A 481 48.55 -1.43 -11.07
N ALA A 482 49.81 -1.82 -11.17
CA ALA A 482 50.63 -2.23 -10.02
C ALA A 482 50.80 -1.10 -8.99
N SER A 483 50.96 0.14 -9.45
CA SER A 483 51.04 1.30 -8.57
C SER A 483 49.70 1.56 -7.85
N LEU A 484 48.58 1.46 -8.57
CA LEU A 484 47.24 1.61 -7.99
C LEU A 484 46.89 0.51 -7.01
N THR A 485 47.31 -0.75 -7.27
CA THR A 485 47.08 -1.86 -6.33
C THR A 485 47.92 -1.72 -5.07
N ALA A 486 49.18 -1.27 -5.18
CA ALA A 486 50.03 -0.98 -4.02
C ALA A 486 49.43 0.15 -3.15
N LEU A 487 48.98 1.25 -3.76
CA LEU A 487 48.29 2.34 -3.06
C LEU A 487 46.96 1.87 -2.45
N GLY A 488 46.19 1.05 -3.17
CA GLY A 488 44.95 0.46 -2.69
C GLY A 488 45.17 -0.43 -1.46
N ALA A 489 46.17 -1.30 -1.49
CA ALA A 489 46.54 -2.17 -0.37
C ALA A 489 47.02 -1.36 0.85
N GLY A 490 47.84 -0.33 0.63
CA GLY A 490 48.26 0.61 1.67
C GLY A 490 47.07 1.33 2.33
N TYR A 491 46.14 1.85 1.52
CA TYR A 491 44.92 2.51 2.00
C TYR A 491 44.02 1.57 2.80
N VAL A 492 43.77 0.35 2.31
CA VAL A 492 42.95 -0.65 3.00
C VAL A 492 43.59 -1.03 4.35
N THR A 493 44.91 -1.20 4.39
CA THR A 493 45.61 -1.56 5.62
C THR A 493 45.61 -0.41 6.62
N ALA A 494 45.84 0.83 6.19
CA ALA A 494 45.75 2.02 7.03
C ALA A 494 44.35 2.16 7.64
N LYS A 495 43.30 2.03 6.81
CA LYS A 495 41.91 2.14 7.24
C LYS A 495 41.50 1.04 8.22
N THR A 496 41.93 -0.21 7.98
CA THR A 496 41.62 -1.35 8.86
C THR A 496 42.35 -1.26 10.19
N TYR A 497 43.64 -0.86 10.18
CA TYR A 497 44.40 -0.59 11.40
C TYR A 497 43.76 0.52 12.23
N LEU A 498 43.45 1.67 11.61
CA LEU A 498 42.84 2.81 12.30
C LEU A 498 41.53 2.41 12.97
N LYS A 499 40.65 1.69 12.26
CA LYS A 499 39.39 1.20 12.81
C LYS A 499 39.60 0.30 14.03
N ARG A 500 40.51 -0.68 13.94
CA ARG A 500 40.81 -1.61 15.04
C ARG A 500 41.46 -0.91 16.23
N ALA A 501 42.39 0.00 15.99
CA ALA A 501 43.07 0.77 17.04
C ALA A 501 42.08 1.67 17.79
N MET A 502 41.24 2.41 17.06
CA MET A 502 40.19 3.24 17.65
C MET A 502 39.19 2.43 18.47
N GLN A 503 38.78 1.27 17.96
CA GLN A 503 37.86 0.38 18.68
C GLN A 503 38.49 -0.15 19.97
N LYS A 504 39.73 -0.65 19.92
CA LYS A 504 40.46 -1.10 21.11
C LYS A 504 40.65 0.01 22.14
N SER A 505 41.00 1.23 21.71
CA SER A 505 41.16 2.36 22.62
C SER A 505 39.85 2.71 23.33
N LEU A 506 38.72 2.69 22.64
CA LEU A 506 37.41 2.94 23.26
C LEU A 506 36.96 1.79 24.16
N GLU A 507 37.13 0.54 23.74
CA GLU A 507 36.80 -0.63 24.56
C GLU A 507 37.64 -0.64 25.85
N SER A 508 38.94 -0.33 25.78
CA SER A 508 39.81 -0.25 26.97
C SER A 508 39.41 0.85 27.94
N LEU A 509 38.73 1.91 27.48
CA LEU A 509 38.27 3.00 28.34
C LEU A 509 37.00 2.62 29.13
N PHE A 510 36.25 1.61 28.67
CA PHE A 510 34.96 1.21 29.26
C PHE A 510 34.91 -0.23 29.79
N SER A 511 36.00 -1.00 29.65
CA SER A 511 36.12 -2.39 30.12
C SER A 511 36.61 -2.51 31.58
N LYS A 512 36.50 -1.44 32.38
CA LYS A 512 36.81 -1.42 33.80
C LYS A 512 35.61 -0.93 34.60
#